data_AF-A0A7S3QAQ0-F1
#
_entry.id   AF-A0A7S3QAQ0-F1
#
_cell.length_a   1.000
_cell.length_b   1.000
_cell.length_c   1.000
_cell.angle_alpha   90.00
_cell.angle_beta   90.00
_cell.angle_gamma   90.00
#
_symmetry.space_group_name_H-M   'P 1'
#
loop_
_entity.id
_entity.type
_entity.pdbx_description
1 polymer ?
#
loop_
_entity_poly.entity_id
_entity_poly.type
_entity_poly.pdbx_seq_one_letter_code
_entity_poly.pdbx_strand_id
1 'polypeptide(L)'
;MKRRVCLFGLSANPPTGEGGHVGIVRELSQMKMMMPRSRSRVNNHNNDDGTANETETESETDNSNKNNVNEDVKEERFHEIRILPVYSHMFNEKRGRGMQASYEARLEMCRLAFREIPKVIVSNDEEKCFEWYANKIGMTKEEDRKNIRVGTADLLDMLMDDTSTNSNTSDSSDSDSTQAEYSFALGADTFMDLSKLKWRRAADIFQLLNGRLVVFHRKEENENENENVVNKMITSDSKYDLECRDSYLDLTELSQSCSTNKDLDQRIDEIAQSLHTKCPNLKENIILLNVPSLTSVSSSRVRNSVGVDDEFLEMSLSPDVLDYVKKNRLYSFAE
;
A
#
# COMPACT_ATOMS: atom_id res chain seq x y z
N MET A 1 -14.97 16.18 -10.19
CA MET A 1 -13.57 16.12 -9.67
C MET A 1 -13.22 14.66 -9.54
N LYS A 2 -12.09 14.17 -10.10
CA LYS A 2 -11.83 12.72 -10.11
C LYS A 2 -11.76 12.11 -8.70
N ARG A 3 -12.30 10.91 -8.57
CA ARG A 3 -12.42 10.20 -7.29
C ARG A 3 -11.12 9.48 -6.98
N ARG A 4 -10.32 10.03 -6.08
CA ARG A 4 -9.09 9.37 -5.62
C ARG A 4 -9.33 8.21 -4.67
N VAL A 5 -8.76 7.06 -5.01
CA VAL A 5 -8.82 5.82 -4.24
C VAL A 5 -7.39 5.36 -3.93
N CYS A 6 -7.08 5.13 -2.66
CA CYS A 6 -5.83 4.47 -2.27
C CYS A 6 -6.07 2.98 -2.09
N LEU A 7 -5.40 2.15 -2.87
CA LEU A 7 -5.44 0.70 -2.75
C LEU A 7 -4.37 0.25 -1.74
N PHE A 8 -4.76 -0.56 -0.76
CA PHE A 8 -3.84 -1.14 0.22
C PHE A 8 -3.99 -2.66 0.25
N GLY A 9 -3.03 -3.35 -0.37
CA GLY A 9 -2.98 -4.82 -0.42
C GLY A 9 -2.28 -5.40 0.80
N LEU A 10 -2.89 -6.42 1.43
CA LEU A 10 -2.30 -7.09 2.59
C LEU A 10 -2.72 -8.57 2.69
N SER A 11 -1.89 -9.38 3.35
CA SER A 11 -2.27 -10.76 3.65
C SER A 11 -3.40 -10.86 4.69
N ALA A 12 -3.43 -9.91 5.64
CA ALA A 12 -4.43 -9.81 6.71
C ALA A 12 -4.60 -11.11 7.52
N ASN A 13 -3.50 -11.74 7.93
CA ASN A 13 -3.53 -13.08 8.52
C ASN A 13 -2.93 -13.14 9.95
N PRO A 14 -3.50 -12.46 10.97
CA PRO A 14 -4.64 -11.53 10.93
C PRO A 14 -4.21 -10.08 10.58
N PRO A 15 -5.15 -9.14 10.30
CA PRO A 15 -4.84 -7.71 10.34
C PRO A 15 -4.38 -7.32 11.75
N THR A 16 -3.46 -6.37 11.85
CA THR A 16 -2.85 -5.94 13.13
C THR A 16 -3.31 -4.53 13.50
N GLY A 17 -3.27 -4.20 14.80
CA GLY A 17 -3.75 -2.95 15.39
C GLY A 17 -2.91 -1.72 15.05
N GLU A 18 -2.98 -0.69 15.90
CA GLU A 18 -2.36 0.64 15.66
C GLU A 18 -0.84 0.57 15.42
N GLY A 19 -0.19 -0.44 16.01
CA GLY A 19 1.22 -0.77 15.81
C GLY A 19 1.57 -1.31 14.41
N GLY A 20 0.59 -1.58 13.55
CA GLY A 20 0.78 -2.16 12.23
C GLY A 20 -0.27 -1.69 11.21
N HIS A 21 -1.14 -2.60 10.74
CA HIS A 21 -2.03 -2.32 9.62
C HIS A 21 -3.03 -1.18 9.90
N VAL A 22 -3.65 -1.14 11.09
CA VAL A 22 -4.61 -0.07 11.45
C VAL A 22 -3.93 1.28 11.48
N GLY A 23 -2.70 1.38 12.02
CA GLY A 23 -1.93 2.62 12.05
C GLY A 23 -1.65 3.16 10.65
N ILE A 24 -1.25 2.30 9.71
CA ILE A 24 -1.03 2.67 8.30
C ILE A 24 -2.30 3.24 7.67
N VAL A 25 -3.43 2.53 7.83
CA VAL A 25 -4.71 2.94 7.22
C VAL A 25 -5.22 4.25 7.84
N ARG A 26 -5.02 4.45 9.14
CA ARG A 26 -5.37 5.69 9.84
C ARG A 26 -4.56 6.87 9.28
N GLU A 27 -3.25 6.71 9.10
CA GLU A 27 -2.41 7.76 8.48
C GLU A 27 -2.81 8.03 7.03
N LEU A 28 -3.06 7.00 6.22
CA LEU A 28 -3.56 7.17 4.85
C LEU A 28 -4.88 7.97 4.82
N SER A 29 -5.78 7.78 5.80
CA SER A 29 -7.06 8.49 5.86
C SER A 29 -6.90 9.98 6.19
N GLN A 30 -5.81 10.30 6.89
CA GLN A 30 -5.48 11.65 7.32
C GLN A 30 -4.47 12.34 6.40
N MET A 31 -3.92 11.62 5.43
CA MET A 31 -2.93 12.12 4.50
C MET A 31 -3.49 13.27 3.65
N LYS A 32 -2.82 14.42 3.72
CA LYS A 32 -3.05 15.57 2.84
C LYS A 32 -2.13 15.43 1.65
N MET A 33 -2.69 15.36 0.45
CA MET A 33 -1.92 15.37 -0.80
C MET A 33 -1.72 16.81 -1.23
N MET A 34 -0.46 17.24 -1.33
CA MET A 34 -0.12 18.49 -2.02
C MET A 34 -0.07 18.20 -3.52
N MET A 35 -1.02 18.77 -4.27
CA MET A 35 -0.94 18.77 -5.72
C MET A 35 -0.08 19.95 -6.17
N PRO A 36 0.94 19.73 -7.02
CA PRO A 36 1.43 20.80 -7.86
C PRO A 36 0.24 21.26 -8.69
N ARG A 37 -0.21 22.51 -8.52
CA ARG A 37 -1.26 23.07 -9.37
C ARG A 37 -0.83 22.83 -10.81
N SER A 38 -1.66 22.09 -11.57
CA SER A 38 -1.45 21.93 -13.00
C SER A 38 -1.23 23.33 -13.54
N ARG A 39 -0.03 23.63 -14.07
CA ARG A 39 0.23 24.92 -14.70
C ARG A 39 -0.88 25.10 -15.72
N SER A 40 -1.81 26.00 -15.41
CA SER A 40 -2.84 26.42 -16.35
C SER A 40 -2.11 26.65 -17.66
N ARG A 41 -2.49 25.93 -18.72
CA ARG A 41 -1.97 26.20 -20.07
C ARG A 41 -2.19 27.69 -20.27
N VAL A 42 -1.13 28.48 -20.15
CA VAL A 42 -1.15 29.87 -20.57
C VAL A 42 -1.34 29.76 -22.07
N ASN A 43 -2.57 29.95 -22.52
CA ASN A 43 -2.88 30.14 -23.93
C ASN A 43 -2.19 31.44 -24.34
N ASN A 44 -0.91 31.36 -24.71
CA ASN A 44 -0.26 32.39 -25.48
C ASN A 44 -0.83 32.32 -26.90
N HIS A 45 -2.03 32.87 -27.06
CA HIS A 45 -2.46 33.45 -28.32
C HIS A 45 -1.87 34.86 -28.37
N ASN A 46 -0.58 34.94 -28.67
CA ASN A 46 -0.01 36.21 -29.11
C ASN A 46 -0.21 36.28 -30.61
N ASN A 47 -1.13 37.18 -30.97
CA ASN A 47 -1.33 37.64 -32.32
C ASN A 47 -0.01 38.15 -32.87
N ASP A 48 0.35 37.60 -34.02
CA ASP A 48 1.33 38.11 -34.95
C ASP A 48 0.70 39.33 -35.65
N ASP A 49 1.14 40.53 -35.31
CA ASP A 49 1.15 41.64 -36.25
C ASP A 49 2.28 42.61 -35.89
N GLY A 50 3.21 42.75 -36.82
CA GLY A 50 4.43 43.53 -36.64
C GLY A 50 4.23 44.99 -36.99
N THR A 51 4.86 45.89 -36.25
CA THR A 51 5.48 47.09 -36.85
C THR A 51 6.47 47.71 -35.87
N ALA A 52 7.66 48.02 -36.40
CA ALA A 52 8.74 48.70 -35.69
C ALA A 52 8.43 50.21 -35.52
N ASN A 53 8.79 50.77 -34.36
CA ASN A 53 9.58 52.00 -34.32
C ASN A 53 10.11 52.29 -32.91
N GLU A 54 11.36 52.76 -32.90
CA GLU A 54 12.15 53.26 -31.78
C GLU A 54 11.55 54.55 -31.19
N THR A 55 11.53 54.69 -29.87
CA THR A 55 12.13 55.85 -29.17
C THR A 55 12.11 55.65 -27.65
N GLU A 56 13.23 55.99 -27.04
CA GLU A 56 13.50 56.01 -25.60
C GLU A 56 12.60 57.02 -24.87
N THR A 57 12.14 56.66 -23.67
CA THR A 57 11.94 57.63 -22.58
C THR A 57 11.85 56.92 -21.24
N GLU A 58 12.81 57.23 -20.38
CA GLU A 58 12.83 56.91 -18.96
C GLU A 58 11.64 57.60 -18.26
N SER A 59 10.85 56.84 -17.50
CA SER A 59 10.17 57.38 -16.33
C SER A 59 9.88 56.27 -15.32
N GLU A 60 10.46 56.47 -14.14
CA GLU A 60 10.19 55.75 -12.92
C GLU A 60 8.70 55.83 -12.57
N THR A 61 8.05 54.69 -12.40
CA THR A 61 6.87 54.59 -11.54
C THR A 61 6.95 53.32 -10.72
N ASP A 62 7.26 53.56 -9.45
CA ASP A 62 7.06 52.69 -8.30
C ASP A 62 5.66 52.07 -8.36
N ASN A 63 5.59 50.76 -8.57
CA ASN A 63 4.35 50.00 -8.42
C ASN A 63 4.60 48.80 -7.53
N SER A 64 4.54 49.07 -6.24
CA SER A 64 4.52 48.12 -5.14
C SER A 64 3.20 47.34 -5.14
N ASN A 65 2.99 46.51 -6.16
CA ASN A 65 1.85 45.59 -6.21
C ASN A 65 2.21 44.28 -5.49
N LYS A 66 2.28 44.35 -4.15
CA LYS A 66 2.23 43.16 -3.28
C LYS A 66 0.82 42.59 -3.32
N ASN A 67 0.46 41.98 -4.45
CA ASN A 67 -0.68 41.09 -4.51
C ASN A 67 -0.32 39.83 -3.71
N ASN A 68 -0.76 39.87 -2.46
CA ASN A 68 -0.78 38.76 -1.53
C ASN A 68 -1.80 37.74 -2.06
N VAL A 69 -1.40 36.99 -3.10
CA VAL A 69 -2.16 35.84 -3.57
C VAL A 69 -1.93 34.74 -2.54
N ASN A 70 -2.70 34.78 -1.45
CA ASN A 70 -3.00 33.57 -0.68
C ASN A 70 -3.79 32.66 -1.62
N GLU A 71 -3.06 31.96 -2.49
CA GLU A 71 -3.61 30.90 -3.31
C GLU A 71 -4.14 29.83 -2.37
N ASP A 72 -5.47 29.73 -2.23
CA ASP A 72 -6.13 28.67 -1.47
C ASP A 72 -5.62 27.30 -1.94
N VAL A 73 -4.66 26.74 -1.19
CA VAL A 73 -4.20 25.37 -1.41
C VAL A 73 -5.33 24.47 -0.95
N LYS A 74 -6.10 23.97 -1.90
CA LYS A 74 -7.19 23.03 -1.61
C LYS A 74 -6.56 21.74 -1.11
N GLU A 75 -6.61 21.53 0.21
CA GLU A 75 -6.12 20.30 0.81
C GLU A 75 -6.94 19.12 0.32
N GLU A 76 -6.26 18.21 -0.36
CA GLU A 76 -6.91 17.15 -1.09
C GLU A 76 -6.54 15.80 -0.45
N ARG A 77 -7.56 15.04 -0.04
CA ARG A 77 -7.42 13.73 0.62
C ARG A 77 -7.86 12.61 -0.31
N PHE A 78 -7.57 11.36 0.07
CA PHE A 78 -8.25 10.22 -0.54
C PHE A 78 -9.76 10.28 -0.25
N HIS A 79 -10.56 10.00 -1.27
CA HIS A 79 -12.01 9.86 -1.11
C HIS A 79 -12.35 8.48 -0.55
N GLU A 80 -11.50 7.50 -0.83
CA GLU A 80 -11.63 6.12 -0.39
C GLU A 80 -10.25 5.50 -0.15
N ILE A 81 -10.14 4.67 0.88
CA ILE A 81 -9.04 3.72 1.04
C ILE A 81 -9.65 2.32 0.92
N ARG A 82 -9.17 1.56 -0.05
CA ARG A 82 -9.63 0.22 -0.35
C ARG A 82 -8.65 -0.81 0.17
N ILE A 83 -9.06 -1.54 1.20
CA ILE A 83 -8.32 -2.65 1.77
C ILE A 83 -8.57 -3.88 0.88
N LEU A 84 -7.49 -4.50 0.43
CA LEU A 84 -7.50 -5.64 -0.48
C LEU A 84 -6.80 -6.83 0.17
N PRO A 85 -7.52 -7.65 0.95
CA PRO A 85 -6.98 -8.91 1.44
C PRO A 85 -6.66 -9.83 0.26
N VAL A 86 -5.45 -10.38 0.22
CA VAL A 86 -5.01 -11.26 -0.87
C VAL A 86 -5.94 -12.47 -0.96
N TYR A 87 -6.57 -12.70 -2.11
CA TYR A 87 -7.48 -13.83 -2.32
C TYR A 87 -6.73 -15.16 -2.35
N SER A 88 -5.76 -15.28 -3.27
CA SER A 88 -4.96 -16.49 -3.42
C SER A 88 -3.49 -16.12 -3.58
N HIS A 89 -2.65 -16.46 -2.60
CA HIS A 89 -1.21 -16.13 -2.67
C HIS A 89 -0.58 -16.75 -3.92
N MET A 90 0.21 -15.98 -4.68
CA MET A 90 0.96 -16.51 -5.82
C MET A 90 2.03 -17.55 -5.40
N PHE A 91 2.45 -17.52 -4.14
CA PHE A 91 3.47 -18.41 -3.57
C PHE A 91 2.84 -19.66 -2.95
N ASN A 92 3.19 -20.83 -3.47
CA ASN A 92 2.69 -22.12 -3.00
C ASN A 92 3.05 -22.38 -1.52
N GLU A 93 4.21 -21.91 -1.07
CA GLU A 93 4.70 -22.04 0.31
C GLU A 93 3.78 -21.40 1.36
N LYS A 94 3.00 -20.38 0.97
CA LYS A 94 2.03 -19.73 1.84
C LYS A 94 0.68 -20.45 1.85
N ARG A 95 0.35 -21.21 0.80
CA ARG A 95 -0.91 -21.96 0.68
C ARG A 95 -0.97 -23.22 1.56
N GLY A 96 0.19 -23.76 1.98
CA GLY A 96 0.29 -25.05 2.67
C GLY A 96 0.59 -25.01 4.17
N ARG A 97 0.87 -23.83 4.76
CA ARG A 97 1.05 -23.73 6.21
C ARG A 97 -0.34 -23.66 6.84
N GLY A 98 -0.76 -24.69 7.57
CA GLY A 98 -2.07 -24.77 8.27
C GLY A 98 -2.39 -23.65 9.28
N MET A 99 -1.60 -22.58 9.30
CA MET A 99 -1.80 -21.36 10.08
C MET A 99 -2.43 -20.21 9.27
N GLN A 100 -2.91 -20.45 8.05
CA GLN A 100 -3.61 -19.41 7.29
C GLN A 100 -5.12 -19.51 7.51
N ALA A 101 -5.72 -18.43 8.01
CA ALA A 101 -7.17 -18.31 8.06
C ALA A 101 -7.76 -18.25 6.64
N SER A 102 -9.00 -18.72 6.50
CA SER A 102 -9.71 -18.70 5.22
C SER A 102 -9.80 -17.27 4.66
N TYR A 103 -10.04 -17.12 3.36
CA TYR A 103 -10.17 -15.80 2.76
C TYR A 103 -11.31 -14.99 3.40
N GLU A 104 -12.44 -15.64 3.65
CA GLU A 104 -13.63 -15.06 4.26
C GLU A 104 -13.35 -14.61 5.70
N ALA A 105 -12.63 -15.43 6.48
CA ALA A 105 -12.22 -15.06 7.83
C ALA A 105 -11.31 -13.84 7.81
N ARG A 106 -10.36 -13.75 6.86
CA ARG A 106 -9.46 -12.59 6.72
C ARG A 106 -10.19 -11.33 6.28
N LEU A 107 -11.15 -11.45 5.35
CA LEU A 107 -12.05 -10.36 4.98
C LEU A 107 -12.81 -9.86 6.19
N GLU A 108 -13.38 -10.77 7.00
CA GLU A 108 -14.17 -10.39 8.16
C GLU A 108 -13.33 -9.73 9.26
N MET A 109 -12.15 -10.29 9.57
CA MET A 109 -11.21 -9.65 10.48
C MET A 109 -10.80 -8.26 9.98
N CYS A 110 -10.61 -8.06 8.67
CA CYS A 110 -10.36 -6.72 8.13
C CYS A 110 -11.55 -5.77 8.35
N ARG A 111 -12.79 -6.23 8.13
CA ARG A 111 -13.98 -5.39 8.39
C ARG A 111 -14.01 -4.94 9.84
N LEU A 112 -13.76 -5.85 10.77
CA LEU A 112 -13.68 -5.53 12.20
C LEU A 112 -12.54 -4.56 12.51
N ALA A 113 -11.34 -4.80 11.97
CA ALA A 113 -10.16 -3.97 12.23
C ALA A 113 -10.31 -2.52 11.76
N PHE A 114 -11.00 -2.30 10.63
CA PHE A 114 -11.01 -0.99 9.96
C PHE A 114 -12.36 -0.27 10.01
N ARG A 115 -13.40 -0.84 10.63
CA ARG A 115 -14.78 -0.28 10.61
C ARG A 115 -14.89 1.16 11.13
N GLU A 116 -14.06 1.54 12.10
CA GLU A 116 -14.10 2.86 12.73
C GLU A 116 -13.28 3.92 11.96
N ILE A 117 -12.57 3.52 10.89
CA ILE A 117 -11.76 4.46 10.11
C ILE A 117 -12.61 5.01 8.95
N PRO A 118 -12.81 6.33 8.87
CA PRO A 118 -13.66 6.93 7.86
C PRO A 118 -13.10 6.69 6.46
N LYS A 119 -14.00 6.49 5.48
CA LYS A 119 -13.67 6.30 4.06
C LYS A 119 -12.88 5.02 3.75
N VAL A 120 -12.82 4.08 4.68
CA VAL A 120 -12.18 2.78 4.44
C VAL A 120 -13.22 1.77 3.97
N ILE A 121 -12.89 1.03 2.91
CA ILE A 121 -13.71 -0.07 2.39
C ILE A 121 -12.86 -1.33 2.34
N VAL A 122 -13.35 -2.40 2.96
CA VAL A 122 -12.78 -3.73 2.81
C VAL A 122 -13.42 -4.40 1.61
N SER A 123 -12.63 -4.62 0.57
CA SER A 123 -13.12 -5.08 -0.73
C SER A 123 -12.73 -6.53 -1.01
N ASN A 124 -13.62 -7.24 -1.71
CA ASN A 124 -13.36 -8.55 -2.30
C ASN A 124 -12.91 -8.46 -3.77
N ASP A 125 -12.41 -7.31 -4.23
CA ASP A 125 -12.01 -7.14 -5.62
C ASP A 125 -10.85 -8.05 -6.05
N GLU A 126 -10.03 -8.55 -5.11
CA GLU A 126 -9.02 -9.60 -5.39
C GLU A 126 -9.66 -10.91 -5.88
N GLU A 127 -10.76 -11.34 -5.25
CA GLU A 127 -11.55 -12.50 -5.68
C GLU A 127 -12.26 -12.21 -7.01
N LYS A 128 -12.86 -11.02 -7.16
CA LYS A 128 -13.50 -10.62 -8.43
C LYS A 128 -12.50 -10.57 -9.57
N CYS A 129 -11.27 -10.10 -9.32
CA CYS A 129 -10.20 -10.06 -10.33
C CYS A 129 -9.84 -11.46 -10.79
N PHE A 130 -9.76 -12.42 -9.86
CA PHE A 130 -9.56 -13.81 -10.23
C PHE A 130 -10.67 -14.33 -11.16
N GLU A 131 -11.93 -14.09 -10.80
CA GLU A 131 -13.10 -14.50 -11.59
C GLU A 131 -13.16 -13.79 -12.96
N TRP A 132 -12.95 -12.48 -12.98
CA TRP A 132 -12.87 -11.66 -14.19
C TRP A 132 -11.78 -12.16 -15.12
N TYR A 133 -10.59 -12.44 -14.60
CA TYR A 133 -9.48 -12.93 -15.39
C TYR A 133 -9.73 -14.33 -15.93
N ALA A 134 -10.29 -15.23 -15.11
CA ALA A 134 -10.70 -16.58 -15.54
C ALA A 134 -11.67 -16.53 -16.72
N ASN A 135 -12.68 -15.65 -16.64
CA ASN A 135 -13.65 -15.45 -17.71
C ASN A 135 -12.99 -14.85 -18.96
N LYS A 136 -12.08 -13.87 -18.80
CA LYS A 136 -11.35 -13.23 -19.89
C LYS A 136 -10.52 -14.21 -20.73
N ILE A 137 -9.97 -15.25 -20.11
CA ILE A 137 -9.19 -16.30 -20.80
C ILE A 137 -10.01 -17.54 -21.18
N GLY A 138 -11.34 -17.51 -20.99
CA GLY A 138 -12.24 -18.61 -21.34
C GLY A 138 -12.12 -19.86 -20.46
N MET A 139 -11.62 -19.72 -19.22
CA MET A 139 -11.48 -20.84 -18.28
C MET A 139 -12.74 -21.06 -17.45
N THR A 140 -13.55 -22.04 -17.86
CA THR A 140 -14.83 -22.39 -17.20
C THR A 140 -14.74 -23.60 -16.27
N LYS A 141 -13.71 -24.44 -16.39
CA LYS A 141 -13.54 -25.65 -15.57
C LYS A 141 -12.74 -25.37 -14.31
N GLU A 142 -13.17 -25.97 -13.19
CA GLU A 142 -12.56 -25.78 -11.87
C GLU A 142 -11.11 -26.31 -11.78
N GLU A 143 -10.80 -27.39 -12.49
CA GLU A 143 -9.44 -27.96 -12.52
C GLU A 143 -8.43 -27.00 -13.17
N ASP A 144 -8.86 -26.31 -14.23
CA ASP A 144 -8.03 -25.34 -14.96
C ASP A 144 -7.80 -24.07 -14.14
N ARG A 145 -8.77 -23.68 -13.30
CA ARG A 145 -8.69 -22.51 -12.42
C ARG A 145 -7.52 -22.56 -11.44
N LYS A 146 -7.04 -23.76 -11.07
CA LYS A 146 -5.89 -23.92 -10.16
C LYS A 146 -4.59 -23.34 -10.71
N ASN A 147 -4.48 -23.27 -12.05
CA ASN A 147 -3.31 -22.75 -12.75
C ASN A 147 -3.38 -21.25 -13.01
N ILE A 148 -4.53 -20.62 -12.75
CA ILE A 148 -4.69 -19.18 -12.93
C ILE A 148 -3.79 -18.46 -11.93
N ARG A 149 -3.03 -17.52 -12.46
CA ARG A 149 -2.29 -16.53 -11.70
C ARG A 149 -2.89 -15.17 -12.04
N VAL A 150 -3.20 -14.39 -11.03
CA VAL A 150 -3.53 -12.96 -11.15
C VAL A 150 -2.51 -12.17 -10.36
N GLY A 151 -2.06 -11.06 -10.91
CA GLY A 151 -1.19 -10.11 -10.23
C GLY A 151 -1.86 -8.75 -10.08
N THR A 152 -1.19 -7.84 -9.36
CA THR A 152 -1.69 -6.49 -9.12
C THR A 152 -1.97 -5.71 -10.41
N ALA A 153 -1.21 -5.95 -11.50
CA ALA A 153 -1.51 -5.34 -12.80
C ALA A 153 -2.88 -5.77 -13.35
N ASP A 154 -3.24 -7.05 -13.19
CA ASP A 154 -4.54 -7.58 -13.66
C ASP A 154 -5.70 -6.99 -12.82
N LEU A 155 -5.47 -6.79 -11.51
CA LEU A 155 -6.43 -6.09 -10.63
C LEU A 155 -6.62 -4.63 -11.05
N LEU A 156 -5.54 -3.93 -11.38
CA LEU A 156 -5.61 -2.54 -11.85
C LEU A 156 -6.34 -2.44 -13.19
N ASP A 157 -6.07 -3.35 -14.13
CA ASP A 157 -6.80 -3.42 -15.40
C ASP A 157 -8.31 -3.58 -15.15
N MET A 158 -8.72 -4.55 -14.32
CA MET A 158 -10.14 -4.76 -13.98
C MET A 158 -10.78 -3.51 -13.35
N LEU A 159 -10.11 -2.90 -12.36
CA LEU A 159 -10.64 -1.71 -11.67
C LEU A 159 -10.77 -0.51 -12.60
N MET A 160 -9.88 -0.36 -13.58
CA MET A 160 -9.93 0.73 -14.56
C MET A 160 -10.96 0.46 -15.65
N ASP A 161 -11.11 -0.78 -16.11
CA ASP A 161 -12.11 -1.20 -17.08
C ASP A 161 -13.54 -0.94 -16.56
N ASP A 162 -13.84 -1.30 -15.31
CA ASP A 162 -15.16 -1.10 -14.67
C ASP A 162 -15.57 0.38 -14.57
N THR A 163 -14.59 1.29 -14.49
CA THR A 163 -14.87 2.74 -14.50
C THR A 163 -15.17 3.27 -15.90
N SER A 164 -14.78 2.55 -16.94
CA SER A 164 -14.95 2.95 -18.35
C SER A 164 -16.25 2.43 -18.97
N THR A 165 -16.76 1.28 -18.52
CA THR A 165 -18.00 0.67 -19.06
C THR A 165 -19.29 1.28 -18.52
N ASN A 166 -19.26 1.86 -17.32
CA ASN A 166 -20.43 2.49 -16.70
C ASN A 166 -20.79 3.87 -17.31
N SER A 167 -20.05 4.37 -18.30
CA SER A 167 -20.34 5.64 -18.98
C SER A 167 -21.10 5.49 -20.30
N ASN A 168 -21.27 4.27 -20.82
CA ASN A 168 -21.91 4.01 -22.12
C ASN A 168 -23.40 3.63 -22.04
N THR A 169 -23.97 3.49 -20.83
CA THR A 169 -25.43 3.39 -20.66
C THR A 169 -26.05 4.78 -20.69
N SER A 170 -26.24 5.22 -21.93
CA SER A 170 -26.94 6.43 -22.34
C SER A 170 -28.43 6.28 -22.05
N ASP A 171 -28.92 6.87 -20.95
CA ASP A 171 -30.29 7.41 -20.87
C ASP A 171 -30.64 8.21 -19.59
N SER A 172 -29.68 8.53 -18.71
CA SER A 172 -29.94 9.44 -17.58
C SER A 172 -28.92 10.58 -17.51
N SER A 173 -29.39 11.79 -17.79
CA SER A 173 -28.65 13.06 -17.86
C SER A 173 -28.03 13.55 -16.53
N ASP A 174 -27.93 12.72 -15.50
CA ASP A 174 -27.55 13.11 -14.13
C ASP A 174 -26.47 12.25 -13.47
N SER A 175 -25.89 11.25 -14.15
CA SER A 175 -24.82 10.46 -13.53
C SER A 175 -23.45 11.11 -13.79
N ASP A 176 -23.00 11.90 -12.82
CA ASP A 176 -21.61 12.32 -12.62
C ASP A 176 -20.73 11.07 -12.40
N SER A 177 -20.47 10.30 -13.47
CA SER A 177 -19.61 9.12 -13.46
C SER A 177 -18.16 9.58 -13.31
N THR A 178 -17.84 9.98 -12.08
CA THR A 178 -16.53 10.49 -11.75
C THR A 178 -15.51 9.37 -11.89
N GLN A 179 -14.67 9.43 -12.93
CA GLN A 179 -13.55 8.52 -13.14
C GLN A 179 -12.67 8.46 -11.87
N ALA A 180 -12.33 7.24 -11.44
CA ALA A 180 -11.47 7.04 -10.29
C ALA A 180 -9.99 7.16 -10.67
N GLU A 181 -9.19 7.68 -9.74
CA GLU A 181 -7.73 7.66 -9.82
C GLU A 181 -7.17 6.82 -8.69
N TYR A 182 -6.32 5.87 -9.03
CA TYR A 182 -5.77 4.91 -8.08
C TYR A 182 -4.35 5.30 -7.67
N SER A 183 -4.10 5.21 -6.37
CA SER A 183 -2.77 5.14 -5.77
C SER A 183 -2.60 3.76 -5.13
N PHE A 184 -1.36 3.25 -5.03
CA PHE A 184 -1.10 1.97 -4.37
C PHE A 184 -0.17 2.16 -3.18
N ALA A 185 -0.65 1.80 -1.99
CA ALA A 185 0.10 1.85 -0.74
C ALA A 185 0.77 0.51 -0.45
N LEU A 186 2.05 0.54 -0.08
CA LEU A 186 2.85 -0.65 0.20
C LEU A 186 4.05 -0.35 1.12
N GLY A 187 4.54 -1.39 1.79
CA GLY A 187 5.75 -1.30 2.61
C GLY A 187 7.01 -1.12 1.76
N ALA A 188 8.05 -0.53 2.34
CA ALA A 188 9.34 -0.33 1.69
C ALA A 188 9.93 -1.65 1.15
N ASP A 189 9.87 -2.73 1.92
CA ASP A 189 10.28 -4.09 1.51
C ASP A 189 9.58 -4.54 0.20
N THR A 190 8.27 -4.34 0.16
CA THR A 190 7.39 -4.70 -0.95
C THR A 190 7.70 -3.82 -2.16
N PHE A 191 7.99 -2.53 -1.94
CA PHE A 191 8.43 -1.61 -2.97
C PHE A 191 9.80 -2.00 -3.55
N MET A 192 10.74 -2.48 -2.73
CA MET A 192 12.02 -2.98 -3.22
C MET A 192 11.84 -4.16 -4.19
N ASP A 193 10.89 -5.06 -3.92
CA ASP A 193 10.58 -6.15 -4.83
C ASP A 193 9.87 -5.69 -6.11
N LEU A 194 8.92 -4.77 -6.00
CA LEU A 194 8.22 -4.19 -7.14
C LEU A 194 9.18 -3.42 -8.06
N SER A 195 10.03 -2.57 -7.48
CA SER A 195 11.03 -1.78 -8.22
C SER A 195 12.10 -2.66 -8.86
N LYS A 196 12.38 -3.86 -8.32
CA LYS A 196 13.23 -4.88 -8.96
C LYS A 196 12.53 -5.63 -10.09
N LEU A 197 11.32 -5.23 -10.45
CA LEU A 197 10.49 -5.83 -11.49
C LEU A 197 10.24 -7.33 -11.28
N LYS A 198 10.28 -7.80 -10.02
CA LYS A 198 10.02 -9.21 -9.67
C LYS A 198 8.55 -9.57 -9.82
N TRP A 199 7.67 -8.58 -9.78
CA TRP A 199 6.22 -8.78 -9.88
C TRP A 199 5.82 -9.03 -11.33
N ARG A 200 4.82 -9.89 -11.53
CA ARG A 200 4.23 -10.09 -12.85
C ARG A 200 3.72 -8.75 -13.38
N ARG A 201 4.18 -8.37 -14.58
CA ARG A 201 3.83 -7.09 -15.23
C ARG A 201 4.15 -5.88 -14.33
N ALA A 202 5.24 -5.92 -13.57
CA ALA A 202 5.64 -4.84 -12.67
C ALA A 202 5.72 -3.45 -13.36
N ALA A 203 6.26 -3.39 -14.57
CA ALA A 203 6.35 -2.13 -15.33
C ALA A 203 4.96 -1.54 -15.63
N ASP A 204 3.97 -2.39 -15.91
CA ASP A 204 2.59 -1.97 -16.17
C ASP A 204 1.96 -1.35 -14.92
N ILE A 205 2.29 -1.85 -13.72
CA ILE A 205 1.78 -1.28 -12.46
C ILE A 205 2.19 0.19 -12.33
N PHE A 206 3.46 0.51 -12.60
CA PHE A 206 3.93 1.90 -12.59
C PHE A 206 3.21 2.75 -13.64
N GLN A 207 2.98 2.22 -14.83
CA GLN A 207 2.31 2.94 -15.91
C GLN A 207 0.82 3.18 -15.62
N LEU A 208 0.08 2.15 -15.21
CA LEU A 208 -1.34 2.21 -14.87
C LEU A 208 -1.59 3.20 -13.72
N LEU A 209 -0.71 3.19 -12.71
CA LEU A 209 -0.80 4.13 -11.59
C LEU A 209 -0.22 5.51 -11.93
N ASN A 210 0.42 5.70 -13.08
CA ASN A 210 1.24 6.87 -13.40
C ASN A 210 2.22 7.21 -12.27
N GLY A 211 2.84 6.19 -11.68
CA GLY A 211 3.78 6.32 -10.57
C GLY A 211 3.17 6.68 -9.21
N ARG A 212 1.84 6.76 -9.06
CA ARG A 212 1.16 7.11 -7.81
C ARG A 212 1.28 5.99 -6.77
N LEU A 213 2.41 5.93 -6.08
CA LEU A 213 2.68 4.99 -5.01
C LEU A 213 2.80 5.72 -3.67
N VAL A 214 2.32 5.08 -2.60
CA VAL A 214 2.56 5.55 -1.23
C VAL A 214 3.40 4.48 -0.53
N VAL A 215 4.66 4.78 -0.27
CA VAL A 215 5.61 3.84 0.32
C VAL A 215 5.80 4.22 1.78
N PHE A 216 5.55 3.27 2.68
CA PHE A 216 5.80 3.48 4.11
C PHE A 216 6.95 2.61 4.60
N HIS A 217 7.77 3.22 5.44
CA HIS A 217 8.88 2.56 6.13
C HIS A 217 8.48 2.20 7.56
N ARG A 218 8.98 1.08 8.06
CA ARG A 218 8.96 0.79 9.50
C ARG A 218 10.24 1.39 10.07
N LYS A 219 10.13 2.14 11.16
CA LYS A 219 11.32 2.54 11.91
C LYS A 219 11.91 1.27 12.52
N GLU A 220 13.19 1.05 12.30
CA GLU A 220 13.96 0.14 13.14
C GLU A 220 13.95 0.75 14.55
N GLU A 221 13.39 0.02 15.51
CA GLU A 221 13.76 0.27 16.90
C GLU A 221 15.26 0.03 16.95
N ASN A 222 16.05 1.04 17.34
CA ASN A 222 17.50 0.88 17.44
C ASN A 222 17.79 -0.29 18.41
N GLU A 223 18.05 -1.49 17.87
CA GLU A 223 18.33 -2.70 18.64
C GLU A 223 19.63 -2.56 19.47
N ASN A 224 20.40 -1.50 19.21
CA ASN A 224 21.65 -1.16 19.90
C ASN A 224 21.53 -0.91 21.41
N GLU A 225 20.32 -0.71 21.97
CA GLU A 225 20.16 -0.61 23.44
C GLU A 225 19.88 -1.96 24.12
N ASN A 226 19.43 -3.00 23.39
CA ASN A 226 19.04 -4.28 23.99
C ASN A 226 20.08 -5.42 23.83
N GLU A 227 21.03 -5.32 22.90
CA GLU A 227 22.13 -6.32 22.80
C GLU A 227 22.99 -6.40 24.08
N ASN A 228 23.08 -5.31 24.86
CA ASN A 228 23.80 -5.28 26.13
C ASN A 228 23.06 -5.98 27.28
N VAL A 229 21.75 -6.22 27.15
CA VAL A 229 20.94 -6.87 28.21
C VAL A 229 20.86 -8.38 27.98
N VAL A 230 20.70 -8.82 26.73
CA VAL A 230 20.59 -10.25 26.40
C VAL A 230 21.94 -10.98 26.58
N ASN A 231 23.06 -10.35 26.25
CA ASN A 231 24.39 -10.92 26.50
C ASN A 231 24.74 -11.06 27.98
N LYS A 232 24.02 -10.35 28.87
CA LYS A 232 24.23 -10.42 30.32
C LYS A 232 23.41 -11.52 31.00
N MET A 233 22.36 -12.04 30.36
CA MET A 233 21.53 -13.12 30.90
C MET A 233 21.95 -14.53 30.43
N ILE A 234 22.66 -14.66 29.31
CA ILE A 234 23.05 -15.97 28.76
C ILE A 234 24.34 -16.54 29.41
N THR A 235 25.06 -15.76 30.23
CA THR A 235 26.31 -16.21 30.86
C THR A 235 26.17 -16.72 32.30
N SER A 236 24.97 -16.87 32.83
CA SER A 236 24.77 -17.50 34.14
C SER A 236 23.61 -18.48 34.13
N ASP A 237 23.99 -19.76 34.24
CA ASP A 237 23.24 -20.91 34.72
C ASP A 237 22.51 -21.82 33.71
N SER A 238 22.71 -23.11 33.99
CA SER A 238 21.98 -24.29 33.50
C SER A 238 22.60 -25.08 32.33
N LYS A 239 23.39 -26.06 32.75
CA LYS A 239 23.90 -27.20 31.99
C LYS A 239 22.90 -28.36 32.16
N TYR A 240 21.88 -28.46 31.31
CA TYR A 240 21.03 -29.66 31.23
C TYR A 240 20.57 -29.94 29.77
N ASP A 241 20.90 -31.16 29.34
CA ASP A 241 20.36 -32.05 28.29
C ASP A 241 19.85 -31.48 26.96
N LEU A 242 20.72 -31.64 25.95
CA LEU A 242 20.51 -31.44 24.52
C LEU A 242 20.24 -32.80 23.84
N GLU A 243 18.99 -33.26 23.81
CA GLU A 243 18.54 -34.31 22.87
C GLU A 243 17.09 -34.06 22.41
N CYS A 244 16.84 -32.90 21.77
CA CYS A 244 15.74 -32.73 20.81
C CYS A 244 15.91 -31.40 20.03
N ARG A 245 16.94 -31.30 19.18
CA ARG A 245 17.09 -30.18 18.23
C ARG A 245 17.52 -30.72 16.87
N ASP A 246 16.56 -31.34 16.19
CA ASP A 246 16.62 -31.48 14.74
C ASP A 246 15.50 -30.66 14.11
N SER A 247 15.89 -29.83 13.14
CA SER A 247 15.08 -29.01 12.23
C SER A 247 14.59 -27.61 12.69
N TYR A 248 15.31 -26.92 13.57
CA TYR A 248 15.20 -25.45 13.66
C TYR A 248 16.10 -24.82 12.57
N LEU A 249 15.57 -24.74 11.35
CA LEU A 249 16.16 -23.94 10.28
C LEU A 249 16.11 -22.46 10.71
N ASP A 250 17.28 -21.97 11.07
CA ASP A 250 17.78 -20.60 10.93
C ASP A 250 16.73 -19.55 10.50
N LEU A 251 16.04 -19.00 11.50
CA LEU A 251 15.19 -17.81 11.35
C LEU A 251 16.00 -16.51 11.44
N THR A 252 17.33 -16.60 11.61
CA THR A 252 18.24 -15.46 11.67
C THR A 252 18.71 -14.99 10.30
N GLU A 253 18.69 -15.83 9.26
CA GLU A 253 18.98 -15.39 7.88
C GLU A 253 17.80 -14.73 7.14
N LEU A 254 16.59 -14.78 7.70
CA LEU A 254 15.40 -14.10 7.16
C LEU A 254 15.17 -12.70 7.73
N SER A 255 16.08 -12.18 8.57
CA SER A 255 16.23 -10.73 8.80
C SER A 255 16.81 -10.09 7.53
N GLN A 256 16.04 -10.13 6.44
CA GLN A 256 16.34 -9.47 5.19
C GLN A 256 16.55 -7.99 5.48
N SER A 257 17.80 -7.56 5.34
CA SER A 257 18.30 -6.18 5.38
C SER A 257 17.19 -5.16 5.15
N CYS A 258 16.68 -4.60 6.24
CA CYS A 258 15.77 -3.48 6.17
C CYS A 258 16.54 -2.32 5.49
N SER A 259 15.94 -1.77 4.44
CA SER A 259 16.60 -0.78 3.58
C SER A 259 16.58 0.56 4.31
N THR A 260 17.73 1.21 4.47
CA THR A 260 17.78 2.54 5.06
C THR A 260 17.00 3.52 4.17
N ASN A 261 16.56 4.67 4.70
CA ASN A 261 15.92 5.71 3.86
C ASN A 261 16.78 6.12 2.67
N LYS A 262 18.12 6.08 2.83
CA LYS A 262 19.07 6.36 1.76
C LYS A 262 18.99 5.31 0.65
N ASP A 263 18.84 4.04 0.99
CA ASP A 263 18.68 2.95 0.02
C ASP A 263 17.34 3.07 -0.71
N LEU A 264 16.29 3.51 -0.03
CA LEU A 264 14.97 3.71 -0.62
C LEU A 264 14.96 4.87 -1.61
N ASP A 265 15.53 6.03 -1.24
CA ASP A 265 15.64 7.19 -2.13
C ASP A 265 16.49 6.87 -3.37
N GLN A 266 17.64 6.21 -3.18
CA GLN A 266 18.45 5.74 -4.29
C GLN A 266 17.66 4.81 -5.20
N ARG A 267 16.88 3.87 -4.62
CA ARG A 267 16.09 2.94 -5.42
C ARG A 267 15.00 3.64 -6.23
N ILE A 268 14.36 4.65 -5.66
CA ILE A 268 13.37 5.49 -6.34
C ILE A 268 14.02 6.17 -7.56
N ASP A 269 15.23 6.71 -7.40
CA ASP A 269 15.95 7.35 -8.49
C ASP A 269 16.31 6.37 -9.62
N GLU A 270 16.81 5.19 -9.26
CA GLU A 270 17.14 4.14 -10.22
C GLU A 270 15.93 3.70 -11.04
N ILE A 271 14.79 3.43 -10.38
CA ILE A 271 13.59 2.97 -11.08
C ILE A 271 12.94 4.10 -11.89
N ALA A 272 12.96 5.34 -11.40
CA ALA A 272 12.51 6.51 -12.16
C ALA A 272 13.33 6.73 -13.42
N GLN A 273 14.65 6.58 -13.35
CA GLN A 273 15.51 6.66 -14.52
C GLN A 273 15.23 5.51 -15.50
N SER A 274 15.10 4.27 -15.00
CA SER A 274 14.84 3.09 -15.83
C SER A 274 13.49 3.16 -16.57
N LEU A 275 12.47 3.76 -15.96
CA LEU A 275 11.12 3.85 -16.51
C LEU A 275 10.76 5.24 -17.06
N HIS A 276 11.71 6.17 -17.17
CA HIS A 276 11.44 7.57 -17.53
C HIS A 276 10.63 7.74 -18.83
N THR A 277 10.86 6.89 -19.84
CA THR A 277 10.11 6.95 -21.11
C THR A 277 8.65 6.54 -20.97
N LYS A 278 8.32 5.67 -20.01
CA LYS A 278 6.97 5.16 -19.77
C LYS A 278 6.23 5.91 -18.66
N CYS A 279 6.97 6.42 -17.68
CA CYS A 279 6.46 7.13 -16.52
C CYS A 279 7.41 8.29 -16.17
N PRO A 280 7.35 9.42 -16.89
CA PRO A 280 8.34 10.49 -16.75
C PRO A 280 8.31 11.20 -15.41
N ASN A 281 7.17 11.16 -14.71
CA ASN A 281 6.97 11.78 -13.39
C ASN A 281 6.97 10.74 -12.25
N LEU A 282 7.64 9.60 -12.43
CA LEU A 282 7.59 8.50 -11.46
C LEU A 282 8.10 8.95 -10.09
N LYS A 283 9.26 9.62 -10.04
CA LYS A 283 9.88 10.07 -8.79
C LYS A 283 8.97 11.04 -8.03
N GLU A 284 8.36 11.98 -8.74
CA GLU A 284 7.50 13.02 -8.18
C GLU A 284 6.17 12.48 -7.64
N ASN A 285 5.72 11.33 -8.18
CA ASN A 285 4.45 10.72 -7.81
C ASN A 285 4.57 9.65 -6.72
N ILE A 286 5.77 9.24 -6.34
CA ILE A 286 6.02 8.36 -5.20
C ILE A 286 6.06 9.22 -3.93
N ILE A 287 5.21 8.87 -2.96
CA ILE A 287 5.15 9.56 -1.67
C ILE A 287 5.70 8.65 -0.58
N LEU A 288 6.72 9.13 0.14
CA LEU A 288 7.21 8.49 1.35
C LEU A 288 6.34 8.89 2.54
N LEU A 289 5.61 7.93 3.10
CA LEU A 289 4.73 8.15 4.25
C LEU A 289 5.41 7.67 5.54
N ASN A 290 5.61 8.59 6.47
CA ASN A 290 6.02 8.25 7.83
C ASN A 290 4.78 7.95 8.68
N VAL A 291 4.72 6.75 9.26
CA VAL A 291 3.62 6.32 10.14
C VAL A 291 4.17 6.18 11.56
N PRO A 292 4.02 7.19 12.44
CA PRO A 292 4.69 7.21 13.74
C PRO A 292 4.28 6.08 14.67
N SER A 293 3.07 5.54 14.51
CA SER A 293 2.55 4.45 15.33
C SER A 293 3.11 3.08 14.95
N LEU A 294 3.86 2.94 13.85
CA LEU A 294 4.40 1.65 13.44
C LEU A 294 5.42 1.12 14.45
N THR A 295 5.25 -0.16 14.78
CA THR A 295 6.10 -0.92 15.70
C THR A 295 6.61 -2.19 15.02
N SER A 296 7.33 -3.03 15.75
CA SER A 296 7.75 -4.38 15.33
C SER A 296 6.58 -5.39 15.19
N VAL A 297 5.33 -5.01 15.43
CA VAL A 297 4.16 -5.89 15.29
C VAL A 297 4.02 -6.40 13.84
N SER A 298 3.84 -7.71 13.70
CA SER A 298 3.59 -8.38 12.42
C SER A 298 2.57 -9.50 12.58
N SER A 299 1.83 -9.81 11.52
CA SER A 299 0.88 -10.93 11.54
C SER A 299 1.56 -12.26 11.87
N SER A 300 2.82 -12.44 11.47
CA SER A 300 3.59 -13.66 11.83
C SER A 300 3.87 -13.75 13.31
N ARG A 301 4.27 -12.65 13.96
CA ARG A 301 4.46 -12.61 15.42
C ARG A 301 3.15 -12.87 16.14
N VAL A 302 2.05 -12.24 15.72
CA VAL A 302 0.71 -12.48 16.28
C VAL A 302 0.33 -13.96 16.23
N ARG A 303 0.49 -14.62 15.08
CA ARG A 303 0.17 -16.05 14.96
C ARG A 303 0.99 -16.94 15.88
N ASN A 304 2.25 -16.57 16.14
CA ASN A 304 3.14 -17.34 17.02
C ASN A 304 2.89 -17.06 18.51
N SER A 305 2.17 -16.00 18.85
CA SER A 305 1.81 -15.63 20.22
C SER A 305 0.46 -16.20 20.67
N VAL A 306 -0.34 -16.75 19.75
CA VAL A 306 -1.63 -17.37 20.07
C VAL A 306 -1.47 -18.51 21.07
N GLY A 307 -2.13 -18.40 22.22
CA GLY A 307 -2.05 -19.37 23.32
C GLY A 307 -0.77 -19.29 24.15
N VAL A 308 0.12 -18.35 23.86
CA VAL A 308 1.42 -18.19 24.53
C VAL A 308 1.53 -16.85 25.26
N ASP A 309 1.05 -15.77 24.63
CA ASP A 309 1.26 -14.39 25.11
C ASP A 309 0.01 -13.54 24.83
N ASP A 310 -0.99 -13.66 25.72
CA ASP A 310 -2.27 -12.97 25.61
C ASP A 310 -2.13 -11.45 25.72
N GLU A 311 -1.20 -10.96 26.55
CA GLU A 311 -0.93 -9.52 26.69
C GLU A 311 -0.45 -8.93 25.37
N PHE A 312 0.50 -9.59 24.69
CA PHE A 312 0.94 -9.16 23.36
C PHE A 312 -0.20 -9.17 22.34
N LEU A 313 -1.10 -10.16 22.38
CA LEU A 313 -2.25 -10.23 21.47
C LEU A 313 -3.22 -9.07 21.68
N GLU A 314 -3.51 -8.73 22.94
CA GLU A 314 -4.37 -7.59 23.31
C GLU A 314 -3.76 -6.25 22.87
N MET A 315 -2.44 -6.12 22.93
CA MET A 315 -1.74 -4.93 22.42
C MET A 315 -1.66 -4.88 20.89
N SER A 316 -1.60 -6.04 20.24
CA SER A 316 -1.30 -6.16 18.80
C SER A 316 -2.53 -6.23 17.90
N LEU A 317 -3.71 -6.50 18.45
CA LEU A 317 -4.96 -6.65 17.73
C LEU A 317 -6.03 -5.72 18.30
N SER A 318 -6.95 -5.25 17.45
CA SER A 318 -8.17 -4.59 17.96
C SER A 318 -9.03 -5.61 18.73
N PRO A 319 -9.75 -5.21 19.79
CA PRO A 319 -10.56 -6.10 20.60
C PRO A 319 -11.50 -7.01 19.79
N ASP A 320 -12.23 -6.45 18.81
CA ASP A 320 -13.16 -7.23 17.97
C ASP A 320 -12.47 -8.30 17.12
N VAL A 321 -11.24 -8.03 16.66
CA VAL A 321 -10.46 -9.00 15.88
C VAL A 321 -9.95 -10.11 16.79
N LEU A 322 -9.47 -9.78 17.99
CA LEU A 322 -9.05 -10.78 18.97
C LEU A 322 -10.22 -11.67 19.38
N ASP A 323 -11.40 -11.09 19.64
CA ASP A 323 -12.63 -11.83 19.94
C ASP A 323 -13.03 -12.74 18.78
N TYR A 324 -12.97 -12.24 17.54
CA TYR A 324 -13.25 -13.05 16.36
C TYR A 324 -12.28 -14.23 16.23
N VAL A 325 -10.98 -13.99 16.44
CA VAL A 325 -9.95 -15.03 16.39
C VAL A 325 -10.20 -16.10 17.45
N LYS A 326 -10.49 -15.71 18.70
CA LYS A 326 -10.80 -16.63 19.81
C LYS A 326 -12.09 -17.43 19.53
N LYS A 327 -13.17 -16.74 19.14
CA LYS A 327 -14.48 -17.35 18.88
C LYS A 327 -14.44 -18.38 17.75
N ASN A 328 -13.68 -18.10 16.68
CA ASN A 328 -13.57 -18.98 15.52
C ASN A 328 -12.37 -19.94 15.60
N ARG A 329 -11.67 -19.99 16.74
CA ARG A 329 -10.52 -20.87 17.00
C ARG A 329 -9.44 -20.82 15.90
N LEU A 330 -9.14 -19.62 15.40
CA LEU A 330 -8.12 -19.45 14.35
C LEU A 330 -6.70 -19.62 14.91
N TYR A 331 -5.73 -19.95 14.05
CA TYR A 331 -4.28 -19.94 14.39
C TYR A 331 -3.88 -20.82 15.59
N SER A 332 -4.45 -22.02 15.71
CA SER A 332 -4.15 -22.97 16.81
C SER A 332 -4.78 -22.63 18.17
N PHE A 333 -5.82 -21.79 18.20
CA PHE A 333 -6.85 -21.87 19.28
C PHE A 333 -7.71 -23.16 19.19
N ALA A 334 -7.44 -24.01 18.20
CA ALA A 334 -7.97 -25.36 18.11
C ALA A 334 -6.94 -26.31 18.72
N GLU A 335 -7.26 -26.86 19.90
CA GLU A 335 -6.56 -27.98 20.55
C GLU A 335 -6.39 -29.20 19.64
#